data_AF-A0A5K1G774-F1
#
_entry.id   AF-A0A5K1G774-F1
#
_cell.length_a   1.000
_cell.length_b   1.000
_cell.length_c   1.000
_cell.angle_alpha   90.00
_cell.angle_beta   90.00
_cell.angle_gamma   90.00
#
_symmetry.space_group_name_H-M   'P 1'
#
loop_
_entity.id
_entity.type
_entity.pdbx_description
1 polymer ?
#
loop_
_entity_poly.entity_id
_entity_poly.type
_entity_poly.pdbx_seq_one_letter_code
_entity_poly.pdbx_strand_id
1 'polypeptide(L)'
;RDTIQAASSFAIRNQLPIRLQEQMLAHLCLKYRTHSEGLQQQETLESLPKAIHSSITHYLFYALVDKVYLFRGVSTDLIFQL
;
A
#
# COMPACT_ATOMS: atom_id res chain seq x y z
N ARG A 1 13.94 11.45 -2.70
CA ARG A 1 15.39 11.27 -2.48
C ARG A 1 15.72 11.44 -0.99
N ASP A 2 15.17 12.45 -0.33
CA ASP A 2 15.41 12.70 1.11
C ASP A 2 14.97 11.55 2.03
N THR A 3 13.86 10.87 1.71
CA THR A 3 13.36 9.71 2.47
C THR A 3 14.31 8.51 2.44
N ILE A 4 14.97 8.26 1.31
CA ILE A 4 15.97 7.19 1.16
C ILE A 4 17.22 7.51 1.97
N GLN A 5 17.65 8.77 1.97
CA GLN A 5 18.82 9.22 2.72
C GLN A 5 18.56 9.21 4.24
N ALA A 6 17.35 9.58 4.67
CA ALA A 6 16.91 9.46 6.05
C ALA A 6 16.87 7.99 6.53
N ALA A 7 16.34 7.09 5.71
CA ALA A 7 16.29 5.66 6.03
C ALA A 7 17.68 5.02 6.12
N SER A 8 18.60 5.37 5.21
CA SER A 8 19.99 4.92 5.27
C SER A 8 20.70 5.45 6.52
N SER A 9 20.51 6.74 6.83
CA SER A 9 21.08 7.35 8.04
C SER A 9 20.52 6.73 9.33
N PHE A 10 19.24 6.35 9.34
CA PHE A 10 18.61 5.64 10.45
C PHE A 10 19.20 4.24 10.63
N ALA A 11 19.40 3.50 9.55
CA ALA A 11 19.98 2.15 9.61
C ALA A 11 21.42 2.16 10.16
N ILE A 12 22.23 3.11 9.71
CA ILE A 12 23.61 3.30 10.19
C ILE A 12 23.60 3.70 11.67
N ARG A 13 22.75 4.66 12.06
CA ARG A 13 22.70 5.17 13.44
C ARG A 13 22.24 4.12 14.45
N ASN A 14 21.34 3.23 14.05
CA ASN A 14 20.83 2.15 14.91
C ASN A 14 21.56 0.81 14.72
N GLN A 15 22.66 0.79 13.96
CA GLN A 15 23.46 -0.42 13.70
C GLN A 15 22.60 -1.60 13.23
N LEU A 16 21.65 -1.32 12.33
CA LEU A 16 20.78 -2.36 11.79
C LEU A 16 21.60 -3.38 10.98
N PRO A 17 21.25 -4.67 11.02
CA PRO A 17 21.87 -5.67 10.15
C PRO A 17 21.76 -5.28 8.69
N ILE A 18 22.81 -5.55 7.90
CA ILE A 18 22.88 -5.18 6.47
C ILE A 18 21.66 -5.64 5.67
N ARG A 19 21.16 -6.86 5.96
CA ARG A 19 19.96 -7.42 5.31
C ARG A 19 18.71 -6.58 5.58
N LEU A 20 18.56 -6.07 6.80
CA LEU A 20 17.41 -5.26 7.18
C LEU A 20 17.50 -3.88 6.51
N GLN A 21 18.69 -3.29 6.44
CA GLN A 21 18.93 -2.05 5.71
C GLN A 21 18.60 -2.20 4.22
N GLU A 22 19.06 -3.27 3.60
CA GLU A 22 18.75 -3.58 2.19
C GLU A 22 17.25 -3.77 1.96
N GLN A 23 16.55 -4.47 2.86
CA GLN A 23 15.10 -4.63 2.78
C GLN A 23 14.35 -3.29 2.92
N MET A 24 14.77 -2.44 3.86
CA MET A 24 14.19 -1.10 4.02
C MET A 24 14.36 -0.26 2.76
N LEU A 25 15.56 -0.24 2.18
CA LEU A 25 15.85 0.51 0.96
C LEU A 25 15.10 -0.07 -0.24
N ALA A 26 15.06 -1.40 -0.39
CA ALA A 26 14.29 -2.05 -1.45
C ALA A 26 12.80 -1.74 -1.37
N HIS A 27 12.22 -1.77 -0.16
CA HIS A 27 10.82 -1.40 0.07
C HIS A 27 10.56 0.06 -0.30
N LEU A 28 11.43 0.99 0.13
CA LEU A 28 11.29 2.42 -0.19
C LEU A 28 11.45 2.69 -1.69
N CYS A 29 12.36 2.00 -2.37
CA CYS A 29 12.54 2.11 -3.81
C CYS A 29 11.31 1.58 -4.58
N LEU A 30 10.77 0.43 -4.19
CA LEU A 30 9.54 -0.12 -4.78
C LEU A 30 8.35 0.79 -4.52
N LYS A 31 8.19 1.24 -3.27
CA LYS A 31 7.16 2.22 -2.89
C LYS A 31 7.31 3.50 -3.71
N TYR A 32 8.51 4.03 -3.87
CA TYR A 32 8.71 5.22 -4.68
C TYR A 32 8.44 4.98 -6.16
N ARG A 33 8.71 3.81 -6.73
CA ARG A 33 8.35 3.52 -8.14
C ARG A 33 6.84 3.38 -8.34
N THR A 34 6.13 2.78 -7.39
CA THR A 34 4.66 2.66 -7.45
C THR A 34 3.97 3.97 -7.06
N HIS A 35 4.59 4.79 -6.21
CA HIS A 35 4.04 6.06 -5.72
C HIS A 35 4.64 7.29 -6.43
N SER A 36 5.68 7.19 -7.27
CA SER A 36 6.11 8.34 -8.09
C SER A 36 5.04 8.74 -9.10
N GLU A 37 4.10 7.84 -9.37
CA GLU A 37 2.86 8.10 -10.10
C GLU A 37 1.66 8.42 -9.18
N GLY A 38 1.79 8.30 -7.84
CA GLY A 38 0.66 8.21 -6.92
C GLY A 38 0.87 8.73 -5.48
N LEU A 39 1.92 9.48 -5.17
CA LEU A 39 2.22 9.95 -3.80
C LEU A 39 1.13 10.89 -3.25
N GLN A 40 0.36 11.52 -4.13
CA GLN A 40 -0.85 12.27 -3.78
C GLN A 40 -2.12 11.41 -3.72
N GLN A 41 -2.13 10.19 -4.27
CA GLN A 41 -3.37 9.42 -4.41
C GLN A 41 -3.90 8.94 -3.07
N GLN A 42 -3.06 8.57 -2.09
CA GLN A 42 -3.56 8.05 -0.82
C GLN A 42 -4.22 9.14 0.04
N GLU A 43 -3.58 10.30 0.19
CA GLU A 43 -4.20 11.45 0.87
C GLU A 43 -5.44 11.96 0.12
N THR A 44 -5.42 11.92 -1.22
CA THR A 44 -6.58 12.29 -2.04
C THR A 44 -7.72 11.30 -1.82
N LEU A 45 -7.45 9.99 -1.83
CA LEU A 45 -8.45 8.94 -1.61
C LEU A 45 -9.04 9.03 -0.20
N GLU A 46 -8.23 9.28 0.82
CA GLU A 46 -8.70 9.48 2.20
C GLU A 46 -9.56 10.74 2.38
N SER A 47 -9.39 11.75 1.52
CA SER A 47 -10.24 12.95 1.52
C SER A 47 -11.62 12.73 0.87
N LEU A 48 -11.80 11.64 0.10
CA LEU A 48 -13.05 11.37 -0.60
C LEU A 48 -14.17 10.88 0.35
N PRO A 49 -15.44 11.19 0.04
CA PRO A 49 -16.58 10.59 0.72
C PRO A 49 -16.52 9.06 0.69
N LYS A 50 -16.91 8.42 1.81
CA LYS A 50 -16.85 6.96 1.99
C LYS A 50 -17.46 6.16 0.83
N ALA A 51 -18.55 6.63 0.25
CA ALA A 51 -19.21 5.97 -0.87
C ALA A 51 -18.35 5.94 -2.15
N ILE A 52 -17.61 7.02 -2.43
CA ILE A 52 -16.72 7.13 -3.59
C ILE A 52 -15.44 6.33 -3.32
N HIS A 53 -14.90 6.40 -2.11
CA HIS A 53 -13.76 5.57 -1.73
C HIS A 53 -14.09 4.08 -1.86
N SER A 54 -15.24 3.65 -1.32
CA SER A 54 -15.70 2.26 -1.39
C SER A 54 -15.93 1.79 -2.84
N SER A 55 -16.49 2.64 -3.72
CA SER A 55 -16.65 2.28 -5.13
C SER A 55 -15.32 2.13 -5.88
N ILE A 56 -14.34 2.99 -5.57
CA ILE A 56 -12.98 2.89 -6.14
C ILE A 56 -12.29 1.60 -5.66
N THR A 57 -12.31 1.31 -4.35
CA THR A 57 -11.74 0.09 -3.79
C THR A 57 -12.38 -1.16 -4.39
N HIS A 58 -13.71 -1.16 -4.53
CA HIS A 58 -14.43 -2.26 -5.15
C HIS A 58 -14.00 -2.44 -6.61
N TYR A 59 -13.97 -1.37 -7.41
CA TYR A 59 -13.54 -1.46 -8.81
C TYR A 59 -12.11 -1.99 -8.96
N LEU A 60 -11.18 -1.58 -8.11
CA LEU A 60 -9.77 -1.96 -8.18
C LEU A 60 -9.50 -3.39 -7.70
N PHE A 61 -10.20 -3.85 -6.66
CA PHE A 61 -9.81 -5.06 -5.92
C PHE A 61 -10.85 -6.18 -5.91
N TYR A 62 -12.11 -5.92 -6.28
CA TYR A 62 -13.18 -6.93 -6.20
C TYR A 62 -12.84 -8.20 -6.98
N ALA A 63 -12.36 -8.08 -8.22
CA ALA A 63 -12.00 -9.22 -9.05
C ALA A 63 -10.85 -10.07 -8.48
N LEU A 64 -10.04 -9.50 -7.58
CA LEU A 64 -9.00 -10.22 -6.86
C LEU A 64 -9.59 -10.95 -5.66
N VAL A 65 -10.43 -10.26 -4.87
CA VAL A 65 -11.09 -10.82 -3.68
C VAL A 65 -12.04 -11.98 -4.04
N ASP A 66 -12.81 -11.83 -5.11
CA ASP A 66 -13.75 -12.84 -5.64
C ASP A 66 -13.06 -14.17 -6.00
N LYS A 67 -11.78 -14.11 -6.39
CA LYS A 67 -10.99 -15.30 -6.78
C LYS A 67 -10.32 -16.00 -5.61
N VAL A 68 -10.29 -15.41 -4.42
CA VAL A 68 -9.67 -16.03 -3.25
C VAL A 68 -10.64 -17.03 -2.64
N TYR A 69 -10.17 -18.26 -2.42
CA TYR A 69 -10.99 -19.33 -1.86
C TYR A 69 -11.64 -18.99 -0.51
N LEU A 70 -11.03 -18.08 0.27
CA LEU A 70 -11.52 -17.59 1.55
C LEU A 70 -12.87 -16.88 1.45
N PHE A 71 -13.17 -16.24 0.32
CA PHE A 71 -14.41 -15.47 0.11
C PHE A 71 -15.44 -16.23 -0.74
N ARG A 72 -15.20 -17.51 -1.01
CA ARG A 72 -16.11 -18.31 -1.84
C ARG A 72 -17.43 -18.54 -1.12
N GLY A 73 -18.52 -18.09 -1.72
CA GLY A 73 -19.87 -18.22 -1.15
C GLY A 73 -20.23 -17.13 -0.12
N VAL A 74 -19.35 -16.14 0.08
CA VAL A 74 -19.64 -14.95 0.87
C VAL A 74 -20.47 -13.97 0.03
N SER A 75 -21.41 -13.25 0.67
CA SER A 75 -22.19 -12.24 -0.04
C SER A 75 -21.32 -11.09 -0.51
N THR A 76 -21.67 -10.54 -1.67
CA THR A 76 -21.00 -9.36 -2.22
C THR A 76 -21.08 -8.16 -1.30
N ASP A 77 -22.15 -8.04 -0.51
CA ASP A 77 -22.33 -6.96 0.47
C ASP A 77 -21.30 -7.04 1.61
N LEU A 78 -20.94 -8.25 2.06
CA LEU A 78 -19.90 -8.41 3.08
C LEU A 78 -18.51 -8.08 2.50
N ILE A 79 -18.26 -8.46 1.25
CA ILE A 79 -17.03 -8.12 0.54
C ILE A 79 -16.92 -6.60 0.32
N PHE A 80 -18.04 -5.92 0.08
CA PHE A 80 -18.10 -4.47 -0.11
C PHE A 80 -17.87 -3.68 1.19
N GLN A 81 -18.07 -4.30 2.36
CA GLN A 81 -17.83 -3.71 3.67
C GLN A 81 -16.36 -3.80 4.15
N LEU A 82 -15.51 -4.58 3.49
CA LEU A 82 -14.07 -4.71 3.78
C LEU A 82 -13.26 -3.56 3.18
#